data_AF-A0A7C5GCV4-F1
#
_entry.id   AF-A0A7C5GCV4-F1
#
_cell.length_a   1.000
_cell.length_b   1.000
_cell.length_c   1.000
_cell.angle_alpha   90.00
_cell.angle_beta   90.00
_cell.angle_gamma   90.00
#
_symmetry.space_group_name_H-M   'P 1'
#
loop_
_entity.id
_entity.type
_entity.pdbx_description
1 polymer ?
#
loop_
_entity_poly.entity_id
_entity_poly.type
_entity_poly.pdbx_seq_one_letter_code
_entity_poly.pdbx_strand_id
1 'polypeptide(L)'
;MRLIKLVISIAFMLSPIPQAQAFLKCMPLYGNWCGVDYPPKGTFPPPVDEFDAACMRHDLCTAGDDFLGNTRCDRMFVSELNALRLKYGFLPKPLQWAEYALRVKSGGPWGGMPMPTPWDMLGFAQSVLTPCW
;
A
#
# COMPACT_ATOMS: atom_id res chain seq x y z
N MET A 1 29.39 -26.93 33.50
CA MET A 1 29.06 -27.08 32.06
C MET A 1 27.57 -26.85 31.70
N ARG A 2 26.82 -26.01 32.45
CA ARG A 2 25.40 -25.70 32.11
C ARG A 2 25.12 -24.22 31.82
N LEU A 3 26.06 -23.31 32.08
CA LEU A 3 25.91 -21.87 31.85
C LEU A 3 26.27 -21.42 30.42
N ILE A 4 27.10 -22.18 29.69
CA ILE A 4 27.57 -21.78 28.35
C ILE A 4 26.49 -22.00 27.27
N LYS A 5 25.54 -22.93 27.46
CA LYS A 5 24.45 -23.19 26.50
C LYS A 5 23.34 -22.12 26.52
N LEU A 6 23.20 -21.37 27.62
CA LEU A 6 22.12 -20.39 27.76
C LEU A 6 22.42 -19.08 26.99
N VAL A 7 23.70 -18.72 26.87
CA VAL A 7 24.12 -17.46 26.20
C VAL A 7 23.97 -17.55 24.68
N ILE A 8 24.13 -18.74 24.10
CA ILE A 8 24.04 -18.95 22.64
C ILE A 8 22.59 -18.88 22.14
N SER A 9 21.60 -19.14 22.99
CA SER A 9 20.18 -19.11 22.58
C SER A 9 19.57 -17.69 22.53
N ILE A 10 20.17 -16.71 23.23
CA ILE A 10 19.66 -15.33 23.27
C ILE A 10 20.29 -14.45 22.17
N ALA A 11 21.48 -14.81 21.69
CA ALA A 11 22.20 -14.02 20.68
C ALA A 11 21.61 -14.10 19.26
N PHE A 12 20.71 -15.05 18.96
CA PHE A 12 20.15 -15.19 17.61
C PHE A 12 18.91 -14.29 17.35
N MET A 13 18.36 -13.64 18.38
CA MET A 13 17.15 -12.79 18.23
C MET A 13 17.45 -11.29 18.09
N LEU A 14 18.73 -10.91 18.06
CA LEU A 14 19.18 -9.50 17.99
C LEU A 14 19.89 -9.16 16.66
N SER A 15 19.65 -9.93 15.59
CA SER A 15 20.06 -9.47 14.27
C SER A 15 19.05 -8.41 13.78
N PRO A 16 19.46 -7.16 13.49
CA PRO A 16 18.61 -6.25 12.76
C PRO A 16 18.45 -6.84 11.37
N ILE A 17 17.25 -7.34 11.05
CA ILE A 17 16.91 -7.85 9.73
C ILE A 17 17.13 -6.69 8.73
N PRO A 18 18.14 -6.72 7.84
CA PRO A 18 18.31 -5.68 6.84
C PRO A 18 17.32 -5.84 5.66
N GLN A 19 16.28 -6.66 5.81
CA GLN A 19 15.33 -7.02 4.74
C GLN A 19 14.12 -6.09 4.67
N ALA A 20 13.83 -5.30 5.72
CA ALA A 20 12.71 -4.37 5.69
C ALA A 20 12.90 -3.24 4.65
N GLN A 21 14.14 -2.83 4.37
CA GLN A 21 14.43 -1.81 3.35
C GLN A 21 14.45 -2.37 1.92
N ALA A 22 14.68 -3.66 1.72
CA ALA A 22 14.69 -4.27 0.39
C ALA A 22 13.27 -4.39 -0.21
N PHE A 23 12.25 -4.51 0.64
CA PHE A 23 10.86 -4.62 0.23
C PHE A 23 10.24 -3.29 -0.21
N LEU A 24 10.67 -2.17 0.41
CA LEU A 24 10.19 -0.82 0.08
C LEU A 24 10.74 -0.29 -1.26
N LYS A 25 11.93 -0.75 -1.68
CA LYS A 25 12.56 -0.33 -2.94
C LYS A 25 11.77 -0.74 -4.18
N CYS A 26 10.78 -1.59 -3.98
CA CYS A 26 10.05 -2.33 -4.98
C CYS A 26 8.54 -2.20 -4.82
N MET A 27 8.08 -1.38 -3.88
CA MET A 27 6.66 -1.19 -3.70
C MET A 27 6.10 -0.62 -5.00
N PRO A 28 5.06 -1.24 -5.56
CA PRO A 28 4.80 -1.06 -6.97
C PRO A 28 4.32 0.36 -7.22
N LEU A 29 5.15 1.05 -8.01
CA LEU A 29 4.94 2.41 -8.49
C LEU A 29 3.98 2.38 -9.69
N TYR A 30 3.12 3.38 -9.81
CA TYR A 30 2.33 3.59 -11.03
C TYR A 30 2.18 5.07 -11.35
N GLY A 31 2.46 5.43 -12.60
CA GLY A 31 2.34 6.82 -13.05
C GLY A 31 3.22 7.78 -12.26
N ASN A 32 2.71 8.98 -12.04
CA ASN A 32 3.41 10.06 -11.36
C ASN A 32 3.03 10.20 -9.87
N TRP A 33 1.88 9.66 -9.46
CA TRP A 33 1.29 9.86 -8.13
C TRP A 33 1.18 8.57 -7.32
N CYS A 34 0.94 7.41 -7.94
CA CYS A 34 0.73 6.19 -7.15
C CYS A 34 2.05 5.63 -6.61
N GLY A 35 2.27 5.76 -5.30
CA GLY A 35 3.38 5.14 -4.58
C GLY A 35 3.68 5.87 -3.28
N VAL A 36 4.36 5.21 -2.33
CA VAL A 36 4.86 5.94 -1.16
C VAL A 36 5.97 6.88 -1.59
N ASP A 37 5.92 8.10 -1.05
CA ASP A 37 6.81 9.21 -1.38
C ASP A 37 6.74 9.69 -2.84
N TYR A 38 5.64 9.35 -3.54
CA TYR A 38 5.29 9.93 -4.84
C TYR A 38 4.08 10.87 -4.73
N PRO A 39 4.03 11.93 -5.56
CA PRO A 39 5.14 12.45 -6.34
C PRO A 39 6.26 13.00 -5.43
N PRO A 40 7.50 13.17 -5.93
CA PRO A 40 8.58 13.76 -5.12
C PRO A 40 8.14 15.08 -4.49
N LYS A 41 8.47 15.28 -3.20
CA LYS A 41 8.02 16.45 -2.43
C LYS A 41 8.29 17.75 -3.19
N GLY A 42 7.28 18.61 -3.26
CA GLY A 42 7.35 19.89 -3.95
C GLY A 42 7.15 19.81 -5.46
N THR A 43 6.80 18.64 -6.01
CA THR A 43 6.42 18.49 -7.43
C THR A 43 4.92 18.23 -7.57
N PHE A 44 4.35 18.72 -8.67
CA PHE A 44 2.94 18.55 -9.04
C PHE A 44 2.84 18.14 -10.52
N PRO A 45 3.32 16.94 -10.88
CA PRO A 45 3.23 16.46 -12.25
C PRO A 45 1.76 16.21 -12.65
N PRO A 46 1.39 16.37 -13.93
CA PRO A 46 0.07 15.95 -14.40
C PRO A 46 -0.09 14.42 -14.24
N PRO A 47 -1.28 13.92 -13.89
CA PRO A 47 -1.50 12.47 -13.86
C PRO A 47 -1.42 11.87 -15.27
N VAL A 48 -0.83 10.69 -15.39
CA VAL A 48 -0.60 9.99 -16.67
C VAL A 48 -1.89 9.43 -17.25
N ASP A 49 -2.82 9.00 -16.39
CA ASP A 49 -4.14 8.48 -16.76
C ASP A 49 -5.17 8.62 -15.62
N GLU A 50 -6.35 8.00 -15.76
CA GLU A 50 -7.41 8.06 -14.74
C GLU A 50 -7.05 7.34 -13.44
N PHE A 51 -6.23 6.29 -13.50
CA PHE A 51 -5.76 5.56 -12.32
C PHE A 51 -4.76 6.42 -11.53
N ASP A 52 -3.81 7.03 -12.22
CA ASP A 52 -2.84 7.96 -11.63
C ASP A 52 -3.54 9.21 -11.07
N ALA A 53 -4.59 9.69 -11.74
CA ALA A 53 -5.40 10.80 -11.24
C ALA A 53 -6.16 10.45 -9.95
N ALA A 54 -6.54 9.18 -9.74
CA ALA A 54 -7.14 8.73 -8.50
C ALA A 54 -6.14 8.77 -7.34
N CYS A 55 -4.89 8.37 -7.59
CA CYS A 55 -3.80 8.50 -6.61
C CYS A 55 -3.53 9.96 -6.26
N MET A 56 -3.46 10.84 -7.28
CA MET A 56 -3.34 12.28 -7.06
C MET A 56 -4.41 12.82 -6.11
N ARG A 57 -5.68 12.46 -6.33
CA ARG A 57 -6.78 12.90 -5.45
C ARG A 57 -6.66 12.33 -4.03
N HIS A 58 -6.19 11.09 -3.89
CA HIS A 58 -5.95 10.47 -2.58
C HIS A 58 -4.83 11.18 -1.82
N ASP A 59 -3.69 11.40 -2.46
CA ASP A 59 -2.54 12.07 -1.84
C ASP A 59 -2.91 13.49 -1.41
N LEU A 60 -3.60 14.25 -2.26
CA LEU A 60 -4.05 15.60 -1.94
C LEU A 60 -5.10 15.62 -0.83
N CYS A 61 -5.94 14.59 -0.74
CA CYS A 61 -6.89 14.44 0.36
C CYS A 61 -6.15 14.18 1.69
N THR A 62 -5.20 13.24 1.68
CA THR A 62 -4.46 12.86 2.91
C THR A 62 -3.47 13.93 3.38
N ALA A 63 -2.99 14.80 2.49
CA ALA A 63 -2.12 15.93 2.84
C ALA A 63 -2.79 16.95 3.78
N GLY A 64 -4.13 16.98 3.83
CA GLY A 64 -4.91 17.89 4.65
C GLY A 64 -5.44 17.31 5.96
N ASP A 65 -5.33 15.99 6.18
CA ASP A 65 -6.00 15.27 7.27
C ASP A 65 -5.00 14.56 8.21
N ASP A 66 -5.23 14.68 9.53
CA ASP A 66 -4.47 13.96 10.55
C ASP A 66 -4.68 12.44 10.43
N PHE A 67 -3.81 11.62 11.03
CA PHE A 67 -3.78 10.15 10.91
C PHE A 67 -5.14 9.42 11.12
N LEU A 68 -6.08 10.01 11.88
CA LEU A 68 -7.45 9.50 12.11
C LEU A 68 -8.50 10.00 11.09
N GLY A 69 -8.22 11.05 10.31
CA GLY A 69 -9.09 11.62 9.27
C GLY A 69 -8.99 10.93 7.91
N ASN A 70 -7.91 10.18 7.68
CA ASN A 70 -7.61 9.54 6.39
C ASN A 70 -8.61 8.44 5.98
N THR A 71 -9.44 7.91 6.89
CA THR A 71 -10.46 6.90 6.54
C THR A 71 -11.45 7.39 5.48
N ARG A 72 -11.76 8.69 5.46
CA ARG A 72 -12.59 9.27 4.40
C ARG A 72 -11.86 9.25 3.05
N CYS A 73 -10.61 9.70 3.01
CA CYS A 73 -9.78 9.69 1.81
C CYS A 73 -9.61 8.26 1.27
N ASP A 74 -9.28 7.30 2.14
CA ASP A 74 -9.11 5.90 1.80
C ASP A 74 -10.40 5.30 1.19
N ARG A 75 -11.56 5.63 1.76
CA ARG A 75 -12.88 5.21 1.24
C ARG A 75 -13.16 5.75 -0.16
N MET A 76 -12.95 7.05 -0.36
CA MET A 76 -13.18 7.67 -1.66
C MET A 76 -12.25 7.07 -2.71
N PHE A 77 -10.99 6.87 -2.37
CA PHE A 77 -10.01 6.26 -3.26
C PHE A 77 -10.36 4.82 -3.63
N VAL A 78 -10.70 3.96 -2.65
CA VAL A 78 -11.13 2.57 -2.94
C VAL A 78 -12.42 2.55 -3.76
N SER A 79 -13.37 3.45 -3.50
CA SER A 79 -14.58 3.57 -4.33
C SER A 79 -14.25 3.95 -5.78
N GLU A 80 -13.29 4.85 -5.97
CA GLU A 80 -12.83 5.28 -7.27
C GLU A 80 -12.10 4.17 -8.02
N LEU A 81 -11.20 3.43 -7.37
CA LEU A 81 -10.55 2.25 -7.95
C LEU A 81 -11.57 1.20 -8.40
N ASN A 82 -12.64 1.00 -7.63
CA ASN A 82 -13.74 0.11 -8.01
C ASN A 82 -14.48 0.58 -9.26
N ALA A 83 -14.76 1.89 -9.37
CA ALA A 83 -15.38 2.46 -10.56
C ALA A 83 -14.48 2.32 -11.80
N LEU A 84 -13.19 2.57 -11.67
CA LEU A 84 -12.22 2.40 -12.75
C LEU A 84 -12.08 0.93 -13.15
N ARG A 85 -12.06 0.01 -12.19
CA ARG A 85 -12.07 -1.43 -12.45
C ARG A 85 -13.29 -1.86 -13.25
N LEU A 86 -14.47 -1.33 -12.94
CA LEU A 86 -15.69 -1.59 -13.70
C LEU A 86 -15.63 -0.99 -15.11
N LYS A 87 -15.03 0.21 -15.25
CA LYS A 87 -14.90 0.90 -16.54
C LYS A 87 -13.91 0.22 -17.49
N TYR A 88 -12.75 -0.18 -17.00
CA TYR A 88 -11.66 -0.74 -17.82
C TYR A 88 -11.61 -2.28 -17.83
N GLY A 89 -12.32 -2.94 -16.91
CA GLY A 89 -12.31 -4.40 -16.78
C GLY A 89 -11.09 -4.95 -16.05
N PHE A 90 -10.19 -4.10 -15.55
CA PHE A 90 -9.01 -4.50 -14.78
C PHE A 90 -8.59 -3.40 -13.78
N LEU A 91 -7.73 -3.77 -12.83
CA LEU A 91 -7.04 -2.85 -11.93
C LEU A 91 -5.53 -3.10 -12.03
N PRO A 92 -4.68 -2.09 -12.29
CA PRO A 92 -3.23 -2.25 -12.29
C PRO A 92 -2.74 -2.95 -11.02
N LYS A 93 -1.76 -3.84 -11.12
CA LYS A 93 -1.17 -4.51 -9.95
C LYS A 93 -0.70 -3.50 -8.88
N PRO A 94 -0.03 -2.38 -9.23
CA PRO A 94 0.28 -1.33 -8.26
C PRO A 94 -0.93 -0.71 -7.55
N LEU A 95 -2.17 -0.98 -7.95
CA LEU A 95 -3.36 -0.50 -7.27
C LEU A 95 -4.10 -1.60 -6.51
N GLN A 96 -3.87 -2.87 -6.84
CA GLN A 96 -4.41 -3.99 -6.09
C GLN A 96 -3.80 -4.09 -4.68
N TRP A 97 -2.49 -3.84 -4.54
CA TRP A 97 -1.89 -3.78 -3.19
C TRP A 97 -2.41 -2.59 -2.38
N ALA A 98 -2.58 -1.43 -3.03
CA ALA A 98 -3.04 -0.21 -2.39
C ALA A 98 -4.47 -0.37 -1.89
N GLU A 99 -5.37 -0.91 -2.72
CA GLU A 99 -6.74 -1.25 -2.31
C GLU A 99 -6.74 -2.20 -1.10
N TYR A 100 -5.92 -3.27 -1.16
CA TYR A 100 -5.81 -4.23 -0.07
C TYR A 100 -5.36 -3.57 1.24
N ALA A 101 -4.24 -2.84 1.20
CA ALA A 101 -3.67 -2.18 2.38
C ALA A 101 -4.64 -1.17 3.00
N LEU A 102 -5.34 -0.39 2.18
CA LEU A 102 -6.31 0.58 2.64
C LEU A 102 -7.58 -0.06 3.20
N ARG A 103 -8.04 -1.19 2.64
CA ARG A 103 -9.15 -1.96 3.23
C ARG A 103 -8.76 -2.68 4.53
N VAL A 104 -7.48 -3.01 4.73
CA VAL A 104 -6.98 -3.47 6.05
C VAL A 104 -6.95 -2.32 7.05
N LYS A 105 -6.41 -1.15 6.65
CA LYS A 105 -6.29 0.05 7.51
C LYS A 105 -7.63 0.65 7.90
N SER A 106 -8.52 0.80 6.92
CA SER A 106 -9.73 1.63 6.98
C SER A 106 -11.02 0.83 6.71
N GLY A 107 -10.95 -0.50 6.66
CA GLY A 107 -12.13 -1.37 6.50
C GLY A 107 -12.66 -1.96 7.81
N GLY A 108 -13.55 -2.94 7.68
CA GLY A 108 -14.15 -3.65 8.80
C GLY A 108 -15.42 -3.00 9.36
N PRO A 109 -15.96 -3.51 10.48
CA PRO A 109 -17.26 -3.10 11.02
C PRO A 109 -17.38 -1.59 11.30
N TRP A 110 -16.25 -0.92 11.53
CA TRP A 110 -16.20 0.50 11.90
C TRP A 110 -15.58 1.39 10.82
N GLY A 111 -14.96 0.80 9.79
CA GLY A 111 -14.22 1.53 8.75
C GLY A 111 -15.05 1.94 7.54
N GLY A 112 -16.25 1.36 7.36
CA GLY A 112 -17.15 1.70 6.25
C GLY A 112 -16.69 1.20 4.87
N MET A 113 -15.74 0.27 4.83
CA MET A 113 -15.39 -0.54 3.66
C MET A 113 -15.42 -2.03 4.03
N PRO A 114 -15.77 -2.93 3.11
CA PRO A 114 -15.63 -4.36 3.34
C PRO A 114 -14.15 -4.71 3.57
N MET A 115 -13.88 -5.62 4.51
CA MET A 115 -12.54 -6.20 4.67
C MET A 115 -12.11 -6.88 3.37
N PRO A 116 -10.80 -6.93 3.06
CA PRO A 116 -10.31 -7.71 1.94
C PRO A 116 -10.73 -9.17 2.06
N THR A 117 -11.07 -9.77 0.93
CA THR A 117 -11.35 -11.20 0.80
C THR A 117 -10.04 -11.98 0.56
N PRO A 118 -10.05 -13.32 0.70
CA PRO A 118 -8.89 -14.13 0.33
C PRO A 118 -8.44 -13.95 -1.12
N TRP A 119 -9.34 -13.59 -2.04
CA TRP A 119 -8.99 -13.31 -3.44
C TRP A 119 -8.22 -11.99 -3.60
N ASP A 120 -8.55 -10.98 -2.78
CA ASP A 120 -7.82 -9.71 -2.76
C ASP A 120 -6.38 -9.90 -2.27
N MET A 121 -6.14 -10.88 -1.37
CA MET A 121 -4.80 -11.23 -0.90
C MET A 121 -3.91 -11.79 -2.01
N LEU A 122 -4.48 -12.53 -2.99
CA LEU A 122 -3.71 -13.02 -4.13
C LEU A 122 -3.30 -11.85 -5.04
N GLY A 123 -4.18 -10.89 -5.27
CA GLY A 123 -3.86 -9.65 -6.00
C GLY A 123 -2.77 -8.84 -5.31
N PHE A 124 -2.86 -8.68 -3.98
CA PHE A 124 -1.81 -8.08 -3.17
C PHE A 124 -0.48 -8.83 -3.31
N ALA A 125 -0.48 -10.16 -3.12
CA ALA A 125 0.72 -10.98 -3.21
C ALA A 125 1.36 -10.87 -4.59
N GLN A 126 0.57 -10.93 -5.66
CA GLN A 126 1.07 -10.74 -7.02
C GLN A 126 1.68 -9.35 -7.21
N SER A 127 1.10 -8.31 -6.62
CA SER A 127 1.55 -6.93 -6.77
C SER A 127 2.87 -6.67 -6.06
N VAL A 128 3.00 -7.21 -4.86
CA VAL A 128 4.20 -7.07 -4.01
C VAL A 128 5.33 -8.00 -4.45
N LEU A 129 4.99 -9.19 -4.94
CA LEU A 129 5.95 -10.13 -5.52
C LEU A 129 6.26 -9.81 -6.98
N THR A 130 5.58 -8.82 -7.59
CA THR A 130 5.94 -8.39 -8.95
C THR A 130 7.30 -7.73 -8.87
N PRO A 131 8.28 -8.28 -9.58
CA PRO A 131 9.63 -7.75 -9.54
C PRO A 131 9.75 -6.42 -10.30
N CYS A 132 10.77 -5.64 -9.93
CA CYS A 132 10.84 -4.19 -10.15
C CYS A 132 11.63 -3.81 -11.41
N TRP A 133 11.61 -4.68 -12.41
CA TRP A 133 12.44 -4.58 -13.61
C TRP A 133 11.65 -4.17 -14.84
#